data_AF-A0A537KXN7-F1
#
_entry.id   AF-A0A537KXN7-F1
#
_cell.length_a   1.000
_cell.length_b   1.000
_cell.length_c   1.000
_cell.angle_alpha   90.00
_cell.angle_beta   90.00
_cell.angle_gamma   90.00
#
_symmetry.space_group_name_H-M   'P 1'
#
loop_
_entity.id
_entity.type
_entity.pdbx_description
1 polymer ?
#
loop_
_entity_poly.entity_id
_entity_poly.type
_entity_poly.pdbx_seq_one_letter_code
_entity_poly.pdbx_strand_id
1 'polypeptide(L)'
;MELLASRAGRPLISAHRGFAAAAPENTLAALDLAWRAGATVAEIDVQLTRDGRVVLMHDRSVTRTTNGSGLVRDLTFRELKALDAGAWFGARAGAGRSLGLEPRPTGVPH
;
A
#
# COMPACT_ATOMS: atom_id res chain seq x y z
N MET A 1 7.01 9.60 -13.26
CA MET A 1 5.84 9.45 -12.37
C MET A 1 4.92 10.63 -12.60
N GLU A 2 4.08 10.59 -13.64
CA GLU A 2 3.03 11.61 -13.85
C GLU A 2 1.73 11.06 -13.21
N LEU A 3 1.70 11.06 -11.88
CA LEU A 3 0.44 10.96 -11.15
C LEU A 3 -0.17 12.35 -11.15
N LEU A 4 -1.07 12.59 -12.11
CA LEU A 4 -2.11 13.62 -12.17
C LEU A 4 -2.20 14.18 -13.59
N ALA A 5 -3.00 13.55 -14.43
CA ALA A 5 -3.74 14.25 -15.47
C ALA A 5 -4.85 13.37 -16.07
N SER A 6 -6.11 13.75 -15.85
CA SER A 6 -7.19 13.43 -16.79
C SER A 6 -7.03 14.33 -18.04
N ARG A 7 -5.94 14.16 -18.80
CA ARG A 7 -5.72 14.94 -20.03
C ARG A 7 -6.43 14.37 -21.26
N ALA A 8 -7.15 13.25 -21.15
CA ALA A 8 -7.61 12.48 -22.31
C ALA A 8 -9.08 12.00 -22.27
N GLY A 9 -9.94 12.52 -21.39
CA GLY A 9 -11.36 12.13 -21.35
C GLY A 9 -11.65 10.68 -20.91
N ARG A 10 -10.69 9.99 -20.30
CA ARG A 10 -10.86 8.64 -19.73
C ARG A 10 -11.17 8.70 -18.23
N PRO A 11 -11.95 7.75 -17.69
CA PRO A 11 -12.21 7.66 -16.25
C PRO A 11 -10.91 7.52 -15.47
N LEU A 12 -10.83 8.17 -14.31
CA LEU A 12 -9.77 7.91 -13.34
C LEU A 12 -10.08 6.60 -12.61
N ILE A 13 -9.10 5.71 -12.60
CA ILE A 13 -9.14 4.45 -11.84
C ILE A 13 -8.31 4.66 -10.58
N SER A 14 -8.98 4.71 -9.44
CA SER A 14 -8.34 4.87 -8.13
C SER A 14 -8.12 3.52 -7.46
N ALA A 15 -6.86 3.22 -7.13
CA ALA A 15 -6.49 2.06 -6.33
C ALA A 15 -6.57 2.41 -4.84
N HIS A 16 -7.59 1.90 -4.16
CA HIS A 16 -7.86 2.14 -2.74
C HIS A 16 -6.80 1.49 -1.85
N ARG A 17 -5.99 2.32 -1.17
CA ARG A 17 -4.82 1.96 -0.36
C ARG A 17 -3.74 1.22 -1.15
N GLY A 18 -3.59 1.61 -2.42
CA GLY A 18 -2.91 0.82 -3.45
C GLY A 18 -3.78 -0.33 -3.94
N PHE A 19 -3.18 -1.40 -4.47
CA PHE A 19 -3.93 -2.60 -4.84
C PHE A 19 -4.14 -3.51 -3.62
N ALA A 20 -4.87 -3.02 -2.61
CA ALA A 20 -5.04 -3.67 -1.31
C ALA A 20 -5.73 -5.05 -1.36
N ALA A 21 -6.36 -5.40 -2.48
CA ALA A 21 -6.89 -6.75 -2.72
C ALA A 21 -5.79 -7.77 -3.09
N ALA A 22 -4.62 -7.31 -3.55
CA ALA A 22 -3.54 -8.15 -4.07
C ALA A 22 -2.23 -8.06 -3.27
N ALA A 23 -2.07 -7.02 -2.44
CA ALA A 23 -0.91 -6.83 -1.56
C ALA A 23 -1.33 -6.13 -0.25
N PRO A 24 -0.50 -6.16 0.80
CA PRO A 24 -0.80 -5.45 2.04
C PRO A 24 -1.08 -3.97 1.79
N GLU A 25 -2.21 -3.48 2.28
CA GLU A 25 -2.67 -2.10 2.11
C GLU A 25 -1.61 -1.08 2.55
N ASN A 26 -1.57 0.10 1.91
CA ASN A 26 -0.69 1.21 2.28
C ASN A 26 0.83 0.85 2.27
N THR A 27 1.23 -0.11 1.42
CA THR A 27 2.65 -0.47 1.21
C THR A 27 3.13 -0.10 -0.20
N LEU A 28 4.44 0.04 -0.37
CA LEU A 28 5.06 0.22 -1.69
C LEU A 28 4.72 -0.93 -2.65
N ALA A 29 4.57 -2.16 -2.14
CA ALA A 29 4.16 -3.31 -2.94
C ALA A 29 2.74 -3.14 -3.51
N ALA A 30 1.79 -2.66 -2.70
CA ALA A 30 0.43 -2.38 -3.18
C ALA A 30 0.40 -1.23 -4.20
N LEU A 31 1.24 -0.22 -4.05
CA LEU A 31 1.35 0.88 -5.02
C LEU A 31 1.97 0.43 -6.35
N ASP A 32 3.03 -0.39 -6.31
CA ASP A 32 3.65 -0.95 -7.52
C ASP A 32 2.66 -1.85 -8.28
N LEU A 33 1.91 -2.69 -7.57
CA LEU A 33 0.87 -3.51 -8.20
C LEU A 33 -0.27 -2.67 -8.79
N ALA A 34 -0.69 -1.59 -8.12
CA ALA A 34 -1.70 -0.67 -8.64
C ALA A 34 -1.26 -0.04 -9.97
N TRP A 35 -0.02 0.43 -10.03
CA TRP A 35 0.57 0.98 -11.25
C TRP A 35 0.58 -0.06 -12.38
N ARG A 36 1.07 -1.28 -12.11
CA ARG A 36 1.10 -2.38 -13.09
C ARG A 36 -0.29 -2.82 -13.55
N ALA A 37 -1.30 -2.69 -12.70
CA ALA A 37 -2.69 -2.97 -13.02
C ALA A 37 -3.39 -1.86 -13.82
N GLY A 38 -2.70 -0.75 -14.10
CA GLY A 38 -3.23 0.37 -14.90
C GLY A 38 -4.07 1.37 -14.10
N ALA A 39 -3.96 1.39 -12.76
CA ALA A 39 -4.55 2.45 -11.97
C ALA A 39 -3.91 3.79 -12.32
N THR A 40 -4.74 4.83 -12.44
CA THR A 40 -4.28 6.19 -12.76
C THR A 40 -4.09 7.04 -11.52
N VAL A 41 -4.71 6.64 -10.41
CA VAL A 41 -4.62 7.26 -9.09
C VAL A 41 -4.42 6.15 -8.07
N ALA A 42 -3.63 6.41 -7.04
CA ALA A 42 -3.61 5.59 -5.84
C ALA A 42 -4.05 6.44 -4.66
N GLU A 43 -4.97 5.92 -3.87
CA GLU A 43 -5.36 6.48 -2.59
C GLU A 43 -4.48 5.85 -1.49
N ILE A 44 -4.11 6.64 -0.50
CA ILE A 44 -3.30 6.26 0.65
C ILE A 44 -3.81 6.97 1.91
N ASP A 45 -3.71 6.30 3.05
CA ASP A 45 -4.07 6.86 4.34
C ASP A 45 -2.82 7.31 5.10
N VAL A 46 -2.82 8.55 5.59
CA VAL A 46 -1.69 9.11 6.35
C VAL A 46 -2.06 9.42 7.80
N GLN A 47 -1.11 9.19 8.70
CA GLN A 47 -1.19 9.59 10.10
C GLN A 47 0.15 10.17 10.58
N LEU A 48 0.13 10.86 11.72
CA LEU A 48 1.31 11.37 12.40
C LEU A 48 1.67 10.48 13.59
N THR A 49 2.97 10.19 13.73
CA THR A 49 3.56 9.53 14.90
C THR A 49 3.66 10.50 16.09
N ARG A 50 3.99 9.96 17.28
CA ARG A 50 4.27 10.75 18.49
C ARG A 50 5.33 11.83 18.27
N ASP A 51 6.35 11.52 17.47
CA ASP A 51 7.45 12.42 17.10
C ASP A 51 7.20 13.19 15.79
N GLY A 52 5.94 13.29 15.35
CA GLY A 52 5.52 14.17 14.25
C GLY A 52 5.90 13.70 12.84
N ARG A 53 6.22 12.42 12.66
CA ARG A 53 6.56 11.85 11.35
C ARG A 53 5.32 11.33 10.65
N VAL A 54 5.25 11.52 9.33
CA VAL A 54 4.16 10.98 8.50
C VAL A 54 4.40 9.49 8.26
N VAL A 55 3.35 8.69 8.45
CA VAL A 55 3.33 7.25 8.17
C VAL A 55 2.08 6.88 7.38
N LEU A 56 2.15 5.80 6.60
CA LEU A 56 1.00 5.24 5.90
C LEU A 56 0.28 4.24 6.81
N MET A 57 -0.94 4.57 7.24
CA MET A 57 -1.75 3.70 8.10
C MET A 57 -3.20 4.19 8.10
N HIS A 58 -4.14 3.28 7.80
CA HIS A 58 -5.56 3.59 7.89
C HIS A 58 -6.06 3.59 9.35
N ASP A 59 -5.78 2.51 10.06
CA ASP A 59 -6.32 2.29 11.40
C ASP A 59 -5.61 3.19 12.42
N ARG A 60 -6.33 3.70 13.42
CA ARG A 60 -5.71 4.44 14.52
C ARG A 60 -4.76 3.56 15.36
N SER A 61 -5.00 2.25 15.36
CA SER A 61 -4.19 1.24 16.04
C SER A 61 -3.40 0.42 15.02
N VAL A 62 -2.21 -0.04 15.41
CA VAL A 62 -1.35 -0.86 14.55
C VAL A 62 -1.75 -2.35 14.54
N THR A 63 -2.68 -2.77 15.40
CA THR A 63 -2.92 -4.19 15.70
C THR A 63 -3.45 -5.03 14.53
N ARG A 64 -4.29 -4.46 13.65
CA ARG A 64 -4.91 -5.26 12.57
C ARG A 64 -3.91 -5.60 11.45
N THR A 65 -3.02 -4.67 11.14
CA THR A 65 -2.17 -4.71 9.94
C THR A 65 -0.69 -4.82 10.28
N THR A 66 -0.35 -5.08 11.54
CA THR A 66 1.03 -5.31 11.96
C THR A 66 1.13 -6.39 13.04
N ASN A 67 2.35 -6.74 13.44
CA ASN A 67 2.62 -7.57 14.62
C ASN A 67 2.67 -6.79 15.95
N GLY A 68 2.31 -5.49 15.97
CA GLY A 68 2.36 -4.63 17.15
C GLY A 68 1.00 -4.39 17.81
N SER A 69 1.00 -3.53 18.83
CA SER A 69 -0.21 -3.02 19.47
C SER A 69 -0.06 -1.55 19.90
N GLY A 70 -1.19 -0.89 20.17
CA GLY A 70 -1.22 0.52 20.55
C GLY A 70 -1.61 1.46 19.41
N LEU A 71 -1.78 2.75 19.74
CA LEU A 71 -2.19 3.78 18.77
C LEU A 71 -0.98 4.37 18.04
N VAL A 72 -1.14 4.69 16.77
CA VAL A 72 -0.09 5.32 15.94
C VAL A 72 0.42 6.62 16.57
N ARG A 73 -0.48 7.44 17.12
CA ARG A 73 -0.15 8.72 17.76
C ARG A 73 0.70 8.59 19.03
N ASP A 74 0.74 7.39 19.63
CA ASP A 74 1.46 7.13 20.88
C ASP A 74 2.85 6.52 20.63
N LEU A 75 3.13 6.10 19.39
CA LEU A 75 4.38 5.45 18.97
C LEU A 75 5.27 6.42 18.18
N THR A 76 6.59 6.30 18.35
CA THR A 76 7.58 7.00 17.52
C THR A 76 7.74 6.32 16.16
N PHE A 77 8.27 7.06 15.19
CA PHE A 77 8.60 6.48 13.89
C PHE A 77 9.56 5.29 13.98
N ARG A 78 10.52 5.33 14.92
CA ARG A 78 11.46 4.22 15.14
C ARG A 78 10.75 2.95 15.60
N GLU A 79 9.81 3.07 16.54
CA GLU A 79 9.01 1.95 17.04
C GLU A 79 8.12 1.38 15.93
N LEU A 80 7.41 2.24 15.19
CA LEU A 80 6.57 1.80 14.06
C LEU A 80 7.36 1.12 12.96
N LYS A 81 8.55 1.64 12.61
CA LYS A 81 9.41 1.06 11.57
C LYS A 81 9.93 -0.34 11.92
N ALA A 82 9.94 -0.71 13.20
CA ALA A 82 10.34 -2.04 13.64
C ALA A 82 9.22 -3.09 13.50
N LEU A 83 7.99 -2.69 13.21
CA LEU A 83 6.85 -3.59 13.05
C LEU A 83 6.82 -4.24 11.65
N ASP A 84 6.34 -5.48 11.60
CA ASP A 84 6.04 -6.17 10.34
C ASP A 84 4.61 -5.80 9.91
N ALA A 85 4.49 -5.09 8.78
CA ALA A 85 3.21 -4.65 8.21
C ALA A 85 2.68 -5.53 7.05
N GLY A 86 3.24 -6.72 6.83
CA GLY A 86 2.95 -7.56 5.67
C GLY A 86 2.49 -8.98 5.98
N ALA A 87 3.03 -9.62 7.03
CA ALA A 87 2.78 -11.05 7.31
C ALA A 87 1.29 -11.40 7.49
N TRP A 88 0.51 -10.49 8.11
CA TRP A 88 -0.94 -10.65 8.32
C TRP A 88 -1.71 -10.84 7.01
N PHE A 89 -1.25 -10.22 5.91
CA PHE A 89 -1.92 -10.29 4.62
C PHE A 89 -1.78 -11.67 4.01
N GLY A 90 -0.57 -12.25 4.06
CA GLY A 90 -0.30 -13.60 3.58
C GLY A 90 -1.10 -14.66 4.34
N ALA A 91 -1.23 -14.50 5.66
CA ALA A 91 -2.08 -15.37 6.48
C ALA A 91 -3.56 -15.29 6.09
N ARG A 92 -4.04 -14.09 5.73
CA ARG A 92 -5.43 -13.85 5.29
C ARG A 92 -5.70 -14.32 3.85
N ALA A 93 -4.68 -14.31 2.99
CA ALA A 93 -4.79 -14.74 1.59
C ALA A 93 -4.98 -16.27 1.45
N GLY A 94 -4.71 -17.05 2.51
CA GLY A 94 -4.80 -18.50 2.52
C GLY A 94 -3.74 -19.16 1.63
N ALA A 95 -3.43 -20.43 1.90
CA ALA A 95 -2.44 -21.27 1.20
C ALA A 95 -2.76 -21.57 -0.28
N GLY A 96 -3.31 -20.62 -1.05
CA GLY A 96 -3.80 -20.82 -2.40
C GLY A 96 -3.69 -19.63 -3.34
N ARG A 97 -2.90 -18.60 -3.02
CA ARG A 97 -2.65 -17.48 -3.96
C ARG A 97 -1.19 -17.04 -3.96
N SER A 98 -0.30 -17.95 -4.34
CA SER A 98 0.95 -17.60 -5.01
C SER A 98 0.63 -17.10 -6.43
N LEU A 99 0.11 -15.89 -6.56
CA LEU A 99 0.17 -15.22 -7.86
C LEU A 99 1.56 -14.62 -8.01
N GLY A 100 2.52 -15.52 -8.27
CA GLY A 100 3.71 -15.15 -9.01
C GLY A 100 3.27 -14.52 -10.32
N LEU A 101 3.48 -13.23 -10.45
CA LEU A 101 3.47 -12.55 -11.73
C LEU A 101 4.81 -11.83 -11.83
N GLU A 102 5.82 -12.63 -12.17
CA GLU A 102 7.02 -12.14 -12.85
C GLU A 102 6.57 -11.12 -13.91
N PRO A 103 7.04 -9.86 -13.88
CA PRO A 103 6.73 -8.93 -14.94
C PRO A 103 7.32 -9.45 -16.25
N ARG A 104 6.46 -9.81 -17.21
CA ARG A 104 6.88 -9.87 -18.61
C ARG A 104 7.34 -8.47 -19.01
N PRO A 105 8.55 -8.30 -19.59
CA PRO A 105 8.97 -7.01 -20.10
C PRO A 105 8.09 -6.68 -21.31
N THR A 106 7.06 -5.85 -21.11
CA THR A 106 6.40 -5.18 -22.22
C THR A 106 7.31 -4.05 -22.66
N GLY A 107 8.11 -4.31 -23.69
CA GLY A 107 8.80 -3.26 -24.43
C GLY A 107 7.78 -2.24 -24.90
N VAL A 108 7.99 -0.99 -24.53
CA VAL A 108 7.31 0.16 -25.13
C VAL A 108 8.36 0.83 -26.01
N PRO A 109 8.15 0.96 -27.34
CA PRO A 109 9.08 1.71 -28.18
C PRO A 109 9.00 3.20 -27.84
N HIS A 110 10.17 3.84 -27.81
CA HIS A 110 10.34 5.29 -27.70
C HIS A 110 9.78 6.04 -28.90
#